data_AF-A0A7W0GAC1-F1
#
_entry.id   AF-A0A7W0GAC1-F1
#
_cell.length_a   1.000
_cell.length_b   1.000
_cell.length_c   1.000
_cell.angle_alpha   90.00
_cell.angle_beta   90.00
_cell.angle_gamma   90.00
#
_symmetry.space_group_name_H-M   'P 1'
#
loop_
_entity.id
_entity.type
_entity.pdbx_description
1 polymer ?
#
loop_
_entity_poly.entity_id
_entity_poly.type
_entity_poly.pdbx_seq_one_letter_code
_entity_poly.pdbx_strand_id
1 'polypeptide(L)'
;MARRRIGDERPRALAAAVVARRRIVLREAGPADEVSLSRLAQLADRRLPPSPLLVAEVDGELLAARGADGLHIADPFSATCDLIDLLDLRAEQLHAAAA
;
A
#
# COMPACT_ATOMS: atom_id res chain seq x y z
N MET A 1 3.07 39.00 7.51
CA MET A 1 3.70 38.11 6.51
C MET A 1 3.86 36.73 7.13
N ALA A 2 2.84 35.87 7.03
CA ALA A 2 2.88 34.52 7.61
C ALA A 2 3.78 33.63 6.74
N ARG A 3 4.85 33.08 7.32
CA ARG A 3 5.70 32.07 6.66
C ARG A 3 4.85 30.82 6.42
N ARG A 4 4.45 30.58 5.17
CA ARG A 4 3.85 29.33 4.72
C ARG A 4 4.79 28.17 5.10
N ARG A 5 4.31 27.21 5.89
CA ARG A 5 5.09 26.03 6.26
C ARG A 5 5.25 25.16 5.01
N ILE A 6 6.47 24.73 4.71
CA ILE A 6 6.81 23.87 3.57
C ILE A 6 6.03 22.53 3.58
N GLY A 7 5.34 22.19 4.68
CA GLY A 7 4.59 20.94 4.87
C GLY A 7 3.05 20.99 4.67
N ASP A 8 2.43 22.14 4.41
CA ASP A 8 0.95 22.20 4.32
C ASP A 8 0.39 21.87 2.93
N GLU A 9 1.23 21.88 1.90
CA GLU A 9 0.86 21.45 0.55
C GLU A 9 1.60 20.14 0.26
N ARG A 10 0.88 19.02 0.26
CA ARG A 10 1.42 17.77 -0.31
C ARG A 10 2.00 18.13 -1.67
N PRO A 11 3.24 17.72 -2.00
CA PRO A 11 3.82 18.03 -3.30
C PRO A 11 2.82 17.69 -4.39
N ARG A 12 2.48 18.66 -5.26
CA ARG A 12 1.45 18.49 -6.29
C ARG A 12 1.66 17.23 -7.13
N ALA A 13 2.92 16.83 -7.32
CA ALA A 13 3.31 15.59 -7.99
C ALA A 13 2.79 14.33 -7.27
N LEU A 14 2.82 14.29 -5.94
CA LEU A 14 2.29 13.18 -5.13
C LEU A 14 0.77 13.06 -5.31
N ALA A 15 0.06 14.19 -5.21
CA ALA A 15 -1.39 14.21 -5.40
C ALA A 15 -1.76 13.82 -6.85
N ALA A 16 -1.02 14.30 -7.84
CA ALA A 16 -1.22 13.91 -9.24
C ALA A 16 -0.97 12.41 -9.45
N ALA A 17 0.05 11.82 -8.83
CA ALA A 17 0.33 10.39 -8.91
C ALA A 17 -0.83 9.55 -8.34
N VAL A 18 -1.38 9.94 -7.18
CA VAL A 18 -2.56 9.27 -6.59
C VAL A 18 -3.77 9.40 -7.51
N VAL A 19 -4.06 10.60 -8.03
CA VAL A 19 -5.20 10.85 -8.92
C VAL A 19 -5.07 10.15 -10.27
N ALA A 20 -3.85 9.91 -10.75
CA ALA A 20 -3.61 9.28 -12.05
C ALA A 20 -3.89 7.76 -12.07
N ARG A 21 -3.97 7.10 -10.90
CA ARG A 21 -4.25 5.67 -10.79
C ARG A 21 -5.59 5.33 -11.42
N ARG A 22 -5.60 4.39 -12.36
CA ARG A 22 -6.85 4.00 -13.05
C ARG A 22 -7.55 2.86 -12.36
N ARG A 23 -6.78 1.94 -11.78
CA ARG A 23 -7.30 0.73 -11.15
C ARG A 23 -6.49 0.39 -9.91
N ILE A 24 -7.21 0.12 -8.83
CA ILE A 24 -6.67 -0.45 -7.59
C ILE A 24 -7.36 -1.79 -7.37
N VAL A 25 -6.58 -2.85 -7.16
CA VAL A 25 -7.07 -4.19 -6.83
C VAL A 25 -6.55 -4.57 -5.46
N LEU A 26 -7.47 -4.89 -4.54
CA LEU A 26 -7.17 -5.41 -3.22
C LEU A 26 -7.52 -6.89 -3.18
N ARG A 27 -6.55 -7.74 -2.90
CA ARG A 27 -6.74 -9.20 -2.91
C ARG A 27 -5.76 -9.88 -1.97
N GLU A 28 -6.05 -11.12 -1.58
CA GLU A 28 -5.06 -11.97 -0.92
C GLU A 28 -3.88 -12.24 -1.86
N ALA A 29 -2.68 -12.29 -1.29
CA ALA A 29 -1.48 -12.70 -2.01
C ALA A 29 -1.55 -14.19 -2.35
N GLY A 30 -1.15 -14.53 -3.58
CA GLY A 30 -0.95 -15.90 -4.04
C GLY A 30 0.51 -16.21 -4.35
N PRO A 31 0.83 -17.46 -4.70
CA PRO A 31 2.21 -17.87 -5.04
C PRO A 31 2.83 -17.05 -6.18
N ALA A 32 2.02 -16.55 -7.12
CA ALA A 32 2.49 -15.73 -8.23
C ALA A 32 3.04 -14.35 -7.79
N ASP A 33 2.76 -13.90 -6.57
CA ASP A 33 3.21 -12.61 -6.06
C ASP A 33 4.59 -12.64 -5.42
N GLU A 34 5.22 -13.81 -5.26
CA GLU A 34 6.47 -13.99 -4.51
C GLU A 34 7.60 -13.06 -5.01
N VAL A 35 7.77 -12.95 -6.32
CA VAL A 35 8.78 -12.08 -6.93
C VAL A 35 8.49 -10.60 -6.63
N SER A 36 7.23 -10.19 -6.77
CA SER A 36 6.79 -8.81 -6.53
C SER A 36 6.90 -8.42 -5.05
N LEU A 37 6.55 -9.34 -4.14
CA LEU A 37 6.68 -9.16 -2.69
C LEU A 37 8.15 -9.12 -2.26
N SER A 38 9.00 -9.97 -2.85
CA SER A 38 10.46 -9.91 -2.61
C SER A 38 11.05 -8.58 -3.06
N ARG A 39 10.64 -8.08 -4.23
CA ARG A 39 11.04 -6.73 -4.70
C ARG A 39 10.57 -5.65 -3.74
N LEU A 40 9.32 -5.69 -3.28
CA LEU A 40 8.77 -4.74 -2.33
C LEU A 40 9.57 -4.72 -1.01
N ALA A 41 9.92 -5.90 -0.49
CA ALA A 41 10.76 -6.07 0.68
C ALA A 41 12.16 -5.45 0.52
N GLN A 42 12.78 -5.66 -0.64
CA GLN A 42 14.07 -5.06 -0.99
C GLN A 42 13.99 -3.54 -1.10
N LEU A 43 12.95 -3.00 -1.76
CA LEU A 43 12.75 -1.55 -1.89
C LEU A 43 12.56 -0.88 -0.53
N ALA A 44 11.79 -1.51 0.36
CA ALA A 44 11.50 -1.00 1.69
C ALA A 44 12.63 -1.25 2.71
N ASP A 45 13.67 -2.00 2.35
CA ASP A 45 14.72 -2.51 3.25
C ASP A 45 14.13 -3.17 4.51
N ARG A 46 13.08 -3.98 4.33
CA ARG A 46 12.29 -4.58 5.41
C ARG A 46 11.86 -6.00 5.06
N ARG A 47 11.68 -6.82 6.08
CA ARG A 47 11.08 -8.15 5.93
C ARG A 47 9.58 -8.04 5.65
N LEU A 48 9.05 -8.99 4.88
CA LEU A 48 7.60 -9.13 4.71
C LEU A 48 6.92 -9.48 6.04
N PRO A 49 5.72 -8.95 6.30
CA PRO A 49 4.88 -9.44 7.38
C PRO A 49 4.55 -10.93 7.20
N PRO A 50 4.18 -11.64 8.28
CA PRO A 50 3.72 -13.03 8.19
C PRO A 50 2.51 -13.15 7.26
N SER A 51 2.46 -14.25 6.50
CA SER A 51 1.27 -14.62 5.73
C SER A 51 0.10 -15.02 6.65
N PRO A 52 -1.16 -14.88 6.21
CA PRO A 52 -1.60 -14.39 4.90
C PRO A 52 -1.41 -12.87 4.73
N LEU A 53 -1.12 -12.45 3.50
CA LEU A 53 -0.96 -11.04 3.13
C LEU A 53 -2.14 -10.58 2.30
N LEU A 54 -2.69 -9.41 2.63
CA LEU A 54 -3.56 -8.65 1.73
C LEU A 54 -2.69 -7.67 0.94
N VAL A 55 -2.79 -7.68 -0.38
CA VAL A 55 -1.96 -6.86 -1.27
C VAL A 55 -2.78 -5.81 -2.01
N ALA A 56 -2.14 -4.68 -2.28
CA ALA A 56 -2.66 -3.61 -3.12
C ALA A 56 -1.86 -3.55 -4.43
N GLU A 57 -2.54 -3.82 -5.52
CA GLU A 57 -2.03 -3.73 -6.88
C GLU A 57 -2.62 -2.48 -7.56
N VAL A 58 -1.76 -1.64 -8.14
CA VAL A 58 -2.13 -0.42 -8.85
C VAL A 58 -1.71 -0.57 -10.30
N ASP A 59 -2.67 -0.49 -11.21
CA ASP A 59 -2.42 -0.57 -12.66
C ASP A 59 -1.50 -1.74 -13.09
N GLY A 60 -1.58 -2.88 -12.37
CA GLY A 60 -0.79 -4.09 -12.62
C GLY A 60 0.47 -4.25 -11.76
N GLU A 61 0.82 -3.26 -10.93
CA GLU A 61 2.02 -3.31 -10.07
C GLU A 61 1.65 -3.41 -8.58
N LEU A 62 2.26 -4.35 -7.87
CA LEU A 62 2.06 -4.53 -6.42
C LEU A 62 2.88 -3.48 -5.65
N LEU A 63 2.18 -2.52 -5.03
CA LEU A 63 2.81 -1.37 -4.37
C LEU A 63 2.72 -1.41 -2.83
N ALA A 64 1.82 -2.20 -2.27
CA ALA A 64 1.72 -2.35 -0.83
C ALA A 64 1.15 -3.72 -0.43
N ALA A 65 1.47 -4.14 0.79
CA ALA A 65 0.94 -5.34 1.42
C ALA A 65 0.73 -5.12 2.92
N ARG A 66 -0.24 -5.84 3.48
CA ARG A 66 -0.60 -5.84 4.90
C ARG A 66 -0.68 -7.27 5.41
N GLY A 67 -0.04 -7.55 6.55
CA GLY A 67 -0.18 -8.81 7.28
C GLY A 67 -1.46 -8.90 8.10
N ALA A 68 -1.80 -10.13 8.51
CA ALA A 68 -2.91 -10.36 9.44
C ALA A 68 -2.67 -9.67 10.80
N ASP A 69 -1.40 -9.49 11.19
CA ASP A 69 -0.96 -8.77 12.40
C ASP A 69 -1.12 -7.24 12.31
N GLY A 70 -1.56 -6.72 11.16
CA GLY A 70 -1.75 -5.30 10.93
C GLY A 70 -0.49 -4.54 10.53
N LEU A 71 0.65 -5.22 10.35
CA LEU A 71 1.85 -4.59 9.84
C LEU A 71 1.80 -4.42 8.32
N HIS A 72 2.32 -3.30 7.84
CA HIS A 72 2.37 -2.98 6.42
C HIS A 72 3.80 -2.95 5.88
N ILE A 73 3.90 -3.24 4.60
CA ILE A 73 5.06 -2.94 3.77
C ILE A 73 4.58 -2.30 2.49
N ALA A 74 5.24 -1.23 2.07
CA ALA A 74 4.85 -0.47 0.89
C ALA A 74 6.08 0.07 0.17
N ASP A 75 5.91 0.32 -1.13
CA ASP A 75 6.95 0.90 -1.96
C ASP A 75 7.26 2.32 -1.47
N PRO A 76 8.48 2.59 -0.95
CA PRO A 76 8.84 3.88 -0.40
C PRO A 76 9.04 4.97 -1.48
N PHE A 77 9.13 4.58 -2.75
CA PHE A 77 9.30 5.49 -3.88
C PHE A 77 7.96 5.87 -4.55
N SER A 78 6.86 5.30 -4.05
CA SER A 78 5.50 5.53 -4.54
C SER A 78 4.62 6.18 -3.48
N ALA A 79 3.59 6.89 -3.91
CA ALA A 79 2.61 7.52 -3.02
C ALA A 79 1.66 6.47 -2.42
N THR A 80 2.02 5.78 -1.35
CA THR A 80 1.29 4.57 -0.92
C THR A 80 0.36 4.75 0.29
N CYS A 81 0.29 5.94 0.90
CA CYS A 81 -0.55 6.17 2.09
C CYS A 81 -2.03 5.84 1.85
N ASP A 82 -2.58 6.21 0.70
CA ASP A 82 -3.96 5.88 0.32
C ASP A 82 -4.18 4.37 0.19
N LEU A 83 -3.15 3.62 -0.26
CA LEU A 83 -3.22 2.16 -0.35
C LEU A 83 -3.20 1.51 1.03
N ILE A 84 -2.44 2.07 1.99
CA ILE A 84 -2.44 1.61 3.38
C ILE A 84 -3.84 1.75 3.99
N ASP A 85 -4.46 2.92 3.85
CA ASP A 85 -5.82 3.17 4.37
C ASP A 85 -6.84 2.19 3.75
N LEU A 86 -6.74 1.94 2.44
CA LEU A 86 -7.60 0.98 1.74
C LEU A 86 -7.36 -0.48 2.19
N LEU A 87 -6.12 -0.86 2.44
CA LEU A 87 -5.77 -2.20 2.95
C LEU A 87 -6.33 -2.42 4.35
N ASP A 88 -6.24 -1.42 5.22
CA ASP A 88 -6.82 -1.49 6.57
C ASP A 88 -8.34 -1.61 6.53
N LEU A 89 -9.02 -0.75 5.77
CA LEU A 89 -10.47 -0.82 5.57
C LEU A 89 -10.90 -2.19 5.05
N ARG A 90 -10.18 -2.74 4.06
CA ARG A 90 -10.52 -4.04 3.50
C ARG A 90 -10.27 -5.17 4.48
N ALA A 91 -9.20 -5.11 5.26
CA ALA A 91 -8.93 -6.09 6.30
C ALA A 91 -10.05 -6.10 7.35
N GLU A 92 -10.51 -4.93 7.80
CA GLU A 92 -11.64 -4.82 8.74
C GLU A 92 -12.93 -5.45 8.18
N GLN A 93 -13.25 -5.17 6.91
CA GLN A 93 -14.42 -5.78 6.25
C GLN A 93 -14.32 -7.31 6.18
N LEU A 94 -13.15 -7.85 5.87
CA LEU A 94 -12.92 -9.30 5.83
C LEU A 94 -13.06 -9.93 7.22
N HIS A 95 -12.52 -9.29 8.27
CA HIS A 95 -12.67 -9.75 9.65
C HIS A 95 -14.15 -9.72 10.08
N ALA A 96 -14.86 -8.64 9.78
CA ALA A 96 -16.28 -8.52 10.12
C ALA A 96 -17.16 -9.54 9.38
N ALA A 97 -16.82 -9.90 8.14
CA ALA A 97 -17.56 -10.91 7.37
C ALA A 97 -17.27 -12.36 7.81
N ALA A 98 -16.16 -12.59 8.52
CA ALA A 98 -15.77 -13.91 9.02
C ALA A 98 -16.28 -14.20 10.45
N ALA A 99 -16.80 -13.18 11.14
CA ALA A 99 -17.37 -13.27 12.49
C ALA A 99 -18.86 -13.67 12.44
#